data_AF-A0A920QX24-F1
#
_entry.id   AF-A0A920QX24-F1
#
_cell.length_a   1.000
_cell.length_b   1.000
_cell.length_c   1.000
_cell.angle_alpha   90.00
_cell.angle_beta   90.00
_cell.angle_gamma   90.00
#
_symmetry.space_group_name_H-M   'P 1'
#
loop_
_entity.id
_entity.type
_entity.pdbx_description
1 polymer ?
#
loop_
_entity_poly.entity_id
_entity_poly.type
_entity_poly.pdbx_seq_one_letter_code
_entity_poly.pdbx_strand_id
1 'polypeptide(L)'
;MDGYFVPNLTFGPQMIKALRPYTSLDFEVHLMIHEPIRYISEFANAGADTLLIHYESCEDIQKTLQTVLNHNMKAGIVLNPKNTFRCIT
;
A
#
# COMPACT_ATOMS: atom_id res chain seq x y z
N MET A 1 6.88 4.26 4.31
CA MET A 1 6.92 4.47 5.77
C MET A 1 6.65 5.94 6.03
N ASP A 2 5.80 6.30 7.00
CA ASP A 2 5.33 7.67 7.24
C ASP A 2 5.81 8.32 8.55
N GLY A 3 6.59 7.60 9.37
CA GLY A 3 7.01 8.07 10.68
C GLY A 3 5.93 8.00 11.77
N TYR A 4 4.69 7.62 11.43
CA TYR A 4 3.58 7.51 12.38
C TYR A 4 3.20 6.05 12.64
N PHE A 5 2.90 5.27 11.59
CA PHE A 5 2.59 3.84 11.74
C PHE A 5 3.83 3.03 12.11
N VAL A 6 4.99 3.46 11.61
CA VAL A 6 6.31 2.93 12.00
C VAL A 6 7.23 4.11 12.32
N PRO A 7 8.18 3.97 13.27
CA PRO A 7 9.06 5.06 13.70
C PRO A 7 10.22 5.29 12.71
N ASN A 8 9.90 5.33 11.42
CA ASN A 8 10.86 5.61 10.34
C ASN A 8 10.16 6.28 9.16
N LEU A 9 10.89 7.09 8.40
CA LEU A 9 10.41 7.77 7.20
C LEU A 9 11.25 7.33 6.00
N THR A 10 10.59 6.98 4.89
CA THR A 10 11.29 6.55 3.67
C THR A 10 11.00 7.49 2.51
N PHE A 11 10.35 6.99 1.46
CA PHE A 11 10.03 7.74 0.24
C PHE A 11 8.57 7.52 -0.12
N GLY A 12 8.01 8.52 -0.79
CA GLY A 12 6.64 8.52 -1.27
C GLY A 12 6.50 8.11 -2.74
N PRO A 13 5.32 8.34 -3.34
CA PRO A 13 4.99 7.95 -4.71
C PRO A 13 5.93 8.56 -5.76
N GLN A 14 6.56 9.70 -5.45
CA GLN A 14 7.53 10.37 -6.35
C GLN A 14 8.70 9.46 -6.75
N MET A 15 9.14 8.56 -5.86
CA MET A 15 10.22 7.61 -6.15
C MET A 15 9.80 6.62 -7.25
N ILE A 16 8.58 6.10 -7.16
CA ILE A 16 8.03 5.16 -8.15
C ILE A 16 7.94 5.86 -9.51
N LYS A 17 7.39 7.08 -9.53
CA LYS A 17 7.27 7.87 -10.75
C LYS A 17 8.62 8.14 -11.41
N ALA A 18 9.66 8.41 -10.62
CA ALA A 18 11.00 8.63 -11.11
C ALA A 18 11.62 7.35 -11.69
N LEU A 19 11.34 6.19 -11.10
CA LEU A 19 11.89 4.89 -11.53
C LEU A 19 11.10 4.26 -12.69
N ARG A 20 9.82 4.60 -12.87
CA ARG A 20 8.93 3.98 -13.85
C ARG A 20 9.45 3.96 -15.29
N PRO A 21 10.14 4.98 -15.82
CA PRO A 21 10.69 4.94 -17.18
C PRO A 21 11.84 3.94 -17.39
N TYR A 22 12.48 3.46 -16.30
CA TYR A 22 13.72 2.68 -16.39
C TYR A 22 13.51 1.17 -16.34
N THR A 23 12.29 0.71 -16.08
CA THR A 23 11.95 -0.70 -16.00
C THR A 23 10.49 -0.92 -16.37
N SER A 24 10.15 -2.10 -16.90
CA SER A 24 8.78 -2.55 -17.11
C SER A 24 8.32 -3.57 -16.07
N LEU A 25 9.15 -3.89 -15.08
CA LEU A 25 8.81 -4.83 -14.01
C LEU A 25 7.75 -4.24 -13.07
N ASP A 26 6.91 -5.10 -12.50
CA ASP A 26 5.88 -4.70 -11.55
C ASP A 26 6.51 -4.01 -10.31
N PHE A 27 5.95 -2.85 -9.92
CA PHE A 27 6.25 -2.22 -8.65
C PHE A 27 5.25 -2.67 -7.58
N GLU A 28 5.74 -3.46 -6.63
CA GLU A 28 5.03 -3.78 -5.40
C GLU A 28 5.36 -2.75 -4.32
N VAL A 29 4.35 -2.06 -3.82
CA VAL A 29 4.49 -1.01 -2.80
C VAL A 29 3.96 -1.52 -1.48
N HIS A 30 4.87 -1.67 -0.52
CA HIS A 30 4.53 -2.03 0.84
C HIS A 30 4.25 -0.78 1.69
N LEU A 31 2.97 -0.54 1.96
CA LEU A 31 2.49 0.65 2.67
C LEU A 31 2.51 0.43 4.19
N MET A 32 3.66 0.74 4.79
CA MET A 32 3.80 0.94 6.25
C MET A 32 3.42 2.39 6.62
N ILE A 33 2.16 2.77 6.42
CA ILE A 33 1.65 4.12 6.71
C ILE A 33 0.27 4.05 7.35
N HIS A 34 -0.13 5.06 8.11
CA HIS A 34 -1.46 5.14 8.72
C HIS A 34 -2.50 5.63 7.71
N GLU A 35 -3.67 4.98 7.69
CA GLU A 35 -4.77 5.27 6.77
C GLU A 35 -4.32 5.34 5.29
N PRO A 36 -3.83 4.21 4.72
CA PRO A 36 -3.27 4.16 3.38
C PRO A 36 -4.29 4.50 2.29
N ILE A 37 -5.59 4.36 2.55
CA ILE A 37 -6.67 4.73 1.63
C ILE A 37 -6.52 6.16 1.08
N ARG A 38 -5.95 7.07 1.88
CA ARG A 38 -5.73 8.48 1.54
C ARG A 38 -4.73 8.68 0.39
N TYR A 39 -3.85 7.72 0.15
CA TYR A 39 -2.73 7.85 -0.78
C TYR A 39 -2.83 6.91 -2.00
N ILE A 40 -3.84 6.03 -2.05
CA ILE A 40 -3.99 5.03 -3.13
C ILE A 40 -3.93 5.67 -4.51
N SER A 41 -4.66 6.79 -4.71
CA SER A 41 -4.69 7.48 -6.00
C SER A 41 -3.33 8.06 -6.40
N GLU A 42 -2.56 8.56 -5.44
CA GLU A 42 -1.21 9.09 -5.69
C GLU A 42 -0.24 7.97 -6.09
N PHE A 43 -0.30 6.82 -5.43
CA PHE A 43 0.52 5.65 -5.78
C PHE A 43 0.12 5.06 -7.14
N ALA A 44 -1.18 4.99 -7.44
CA ALA A 44 -1.67 4.58 -8.76
C ALA A 44 -1.14 5.51 -9.87
N ASN A 45 -1.27 6.82 -9.68
CA ASN A 45 -0.80 7.83 -10.63
C ASN A 45 0.72 7.84 -10.81
N ALA A 46 1.46 7.34 -9.81
CA ALA A 46 2.91 7.19 -9.90
C ALA A 46 3.36 5.94 -10.68
N GLY A 47 2.44 5.02 -10.97
CA GLY A 47 2.72 3.78 -11.70
C GLY A 47 3.04 2.59 -10.80
N ALA A 48 2.43 2.54 -9.61
CA ALA A 48 2.43 1.33 -8.77
C ALA A 48 1.51 0.26 -9.38
N ASP A 49 1.93 -1.02 -9.30
CA ASP A 49 1.18 -2.14 -9.86
C ASP A 49 0.45 -2.93 -8.76
N THR A 50 1.06 -3.04 -7.58
CA THR A 50 0.51 -3.75 -6.42
C THR A 50 0.65 -2.91 -5.16
N LEU A 51 -0.42 -2.80 -4.36
CA LEU A 51 -0.36 -2.22 -3.01
C LEU A 51 -0.53 -3.30 -1.95
N LEU A 52 0.47 -3.42 -1.07
CA LEU A 52 0.44 -4.28 0.11
C LEU A 52 0.12 -3.43 1.34
N ILE A 53 -1.00 -3.71 1.98
CA ILE A 53 -1.59 -2.87 3.03
C ILE A 53 -1.63 -3.63 4.35
N HIS A 54 -1.16 -3.00 5.43
CA HIS A 54 -1.31 -3.56 6.77
C HIS A 54 -2.77 -3.51 7.22
N TYR A 55 -3.32 -4.65 7.63
CA TYR A 55 -4.66 -4.73 8.20
C TYR A 55 -4.82 -3.76 9.39
N GLU A 56 -3.77 -3.63 10.20
CA GLU A 56 -3.76 -2.82 11.42
C GLU A 56 -3.65 -1.31 11.16
N SER A 57 -3.31 -0.92 9.94
CA SER A 57 -3.11 0.49 9.57
C SER A 57 -4.36 1.18 9.06
N CYS A 58 -5.46 0.43 8.91
CA CYS A 58 -6.70 0.86 8.28
C CYS A 58 -7.88 0.78 9.25
N GLU A 59 -8.71 1.81 9.28
CA GLU A 59 -10.03 1.77 9.92
C GLU A 59 -10.97 0.77 9.23
N ASP A 60 -10.95 0.74 7.89
CA ASP A 60 -11.76 -0.18 7.07
C ASP A 60 -10.91 -0.81 5.96
N ILE A 61 -10.45 -2.04 6.22
CA ILE A 61 -9.62 -2.78 5.27
C ILE A 61 -10.37 -3.16 4.00
N GLN A 62 -11.67 -3.47 4.07
CA GLN A 62 -12.44 -3.90 2.89
C GLN A 62 -12.58 -2.75 1.90
N LYS A 63 -12.99 -1.58 2.42
CA LYS A 63 -13.07 -0.36 1.62
C LYS A 63 -11.71 0.03 1.04
N THR A 64 -10.65 -0.11 1.82
CA THR A 64 -9.28 0.21 1.37
C THR A 64 -8.87 -0.70 0.21
N LEU A 65 -9.01 -2.02 0.34
CA LEU A 65 -8.68 -2.98 -0.72
C LEU A 65 -9.54 -2.76 -1.97
N GLN A 66 -10.85 -2.53 -1.81
CA GLN A 66 -11.73 -2.20 -2.94
C GLN A 66 -11.27 -0.94 -3.68
N THR A 67 -10.80 0.07 -2.94
CA THR A 67 -10.27 1.30 -3.53
C THR A 67 -9.00 1.03 -4.34
N VAL A 68 -8.12 0.13 -3.91
CA VAL A 68 -6.94 -0.30 -4.69
C VAL A 68 -7.37 -0.95 -6.00
N LEU A 69 -8.31 -1.90 -5.94
CA LEU A 69 -8.80 -2.62 -7.11
C LEU A 69 -9.48 -1.68 -8.11
N ASN A 70 -10.24 -0.69 -7.63
CA ASN A 70 -10.88 0.32 -8.47
C ASN A 70 -9.88 1.21 -9.24
N HIS A 71 -8.63 1.27 -8.80
CA HIS A 71 -7.53 1.95 -9.50
C HIS A 71 -6.76 1.02 -10.46
N ASN A 72 -7.29 -0.16 -10.77
CA ASN A 72 -6.67 -1.19 -11.62
C ASN A 72 -5.32 -1.71 -11.09
N MET A 73 -5.09 -1.63 -9.78
CA MET A 73 -3.91 -2.21 -9.12
C MET A 73 -4.28 -3.54 -8.44
N LYS A 74 -3.28 -4.40 -8.24
CA LYS A 74 -3.41 -5.59 -7.38
C LYS A 74 -3.35 -5.17 -5.90
N ALA A 75 -4.05 -5.91 -5.03
CA ALA A 75 -4.10 -5.61 -3.61
C ALA A 75 -3.65 -6.82 -2.78
N GLY A 76 -2.87 -6.58 -1.73
CA GLY A 76 -2.45 -7.59 -0.76
C GLY A 76 -2.60 -7.11 0.68
N ILE A 77 -2.81 -8.05 1.60
CA ILE A 77 -2.88 -7.78 3.04
C ILE A 77 -1.56 -8.18 3.69
N VAL A 78 -1.04 -7.30 4.53
CA VAL A 78 0.13 -7.52 5.38
C VAL A 78 -0.32 -7.61 6.84
N LEU A 79 0.29 -8.52 7.57
CA LEU A 79 -0.03 -8.81 8.97
C LEU A 79 1.24 -8.66 9.81
N ASN A 80 1.16 -7.91 10.91
CA ASN A 80 2.28 -7.81 11.84
C ASN A 80 2.43 -9.10 12.67
N PRO A 81 3.67 -9.51 13.02
CA PRO A 81 3.91 -10.79 13.70
C PRO A 81 3.19 -10.98 15.04
N LYS A 82 2.89 -9.90 15.76
CA LYS A 82 2.32 -9.96 17.12
C LYS A 82 0.81 -10.19 17.14
N ASN A 83 0.16 -10.17 15.99
CA ASN A 83 -1.29 -10.17 15.92
C ASN A 83 -1.82 -11.53 15.49
N THR A 84 -2.87 -11.99 16.19
CA THR A 84 -3.59 -13.21 15.84
C THR A 84 -4.72 -12.86 14.89
N PHE A 85 -4.76 -13.52 13.74
CA PHE A 85 -5.81 -13.31 12.74
C PHE A 85 -6.54 -14.61 12.43
N ARG A 86 -7.82 -14.49 12.08
CA ARG A 86 -8.62 -15.58 11.55
C ARG A 86 -8.99 -15.26 10.12
N CYS A 87 -8.47 -16.07 9.18
CA CYS A 87 -8.92 -16.01 7.80
C CYS A 87 -10.38 -16.49 7.73
N ILE A 88 -11.25 -15.70 7.10
CA ILE A 88 -12.62 -16.08 6.76
C ILE A 88 -12.74 -16.02 5.24
N THR A 89 -13.19 -17.11 4.63
CA THR A 89 -13.43 -17.28 3.19
C THR A 89 -14.88 -17.01 2.85
#